data_AF-Q154A3-F1
#
_entry.id   AF-Q154A3-F1
#
_cell.length_a   1.000
_cell.length_b   1.000
_cell.length_c   1.000
_cell.angle_alpha   90.00
_cell.angle_beta   90.00
_cell.angle_gamma   90.00
#
_symmetry.space_group_name_H-M   'P 1'
#
loop_
_entity.id
_entity.type
_entity.pdbx_description
1 polymer ?
#
loop_
_entity_poly.entity_id
_entity_poly.type
_entity_poly.pdbx_seq_one_letter_code
_entity_poly.pdbx_strand_id
1 'polypeptide(L)'
;IARAFYEKIACQFEACCFLDNVKEEFTCGAGHMQEKFLSRILNEKVQSLGILDQGYRTILRRLLMKKVLIVLGDVDDLFQIETLHGKQHSFGDGSRIILTTRDKLVLSRADAIYSPKVLSGDGALELFSQYAFRTKQPKSDYDHLSSRAVQYAQ
;
A
#
# COMPACT_ATOMS: atom_id res chain seq x y z
N ILE A 1 0.95 6.24 -6.34
CA ILE A 1 -0.14 7.05 -5.72
C ILE A 1 -0.17 6.84 -4.21
N ALA A 2 -0.47 5.63 -3.72
CA ALA A 2 -0.61 5.36 -2.28
C ALA A 2 0.60 5.81 -1.44
N ARG A 3 1.83 5.56 -1.91
CA ARG A 3 3.07 6.02 -1.27
C ARG A 3 3.14 7.54 -1.10
N ALA A 4 2.94 8.29 -2.18
CA ALA A 4 2.94 9.75 -2.13
C ALA A 4 1.82 10.31 -1.22
N PHE A 5 0.65 9.66 -1.21
CA PHE A 5 -0.42 10.02 -0.30
C PHE A 5 -0.04 9.77 1.17
N TYR A 6 0.49 8.57 1.47
CA TYR A 6 1.01 8.20 2.79
C TYR A 6 2.02 9.22 3.30
N GLU A 7 3.06 9.52 2.52
CA GLU A 7 4.10 10.48 2.89
C GLU A 7 3.52 11.87 3.17
N LYS A 8 2.48 12.29 2.44
CA LYS A 8 1.82 13.58 2.62
C LYS A 8 1.00 13.69 3.90
N ILE A 9 0.35 12.62 4.35
CA ILE A 9 -0.61 12.69 5.46
C ILE A 9 -0.16 11.98 6.73
N ALA A 10 0.94 11.21 6.69
CA ALA A 10 1.42 10.41 7.82
C ALA A 10 1.64 11.25 9.09
N CYS A 11 2.08 12.50 8.96
CA CYS A 11 2.27 13.41 10.10
C CYS A 11 0.99 13.73 10.89
N GLN A 12 -0.19 13.40 10.38
CA GLN A 12 -1.48 13.62 11.03
C GLN A 12 -1.93 12.44 11.91
N PHE A 13 -1.09 11.40 12.04
CA PHE A 13 -1.38 10.14 12.72
C PHE A 13 -0.30 9.83 13.75
N GLU A 14 -0.68 9.11 14.80
CA GLU A 14 0.21 8.76 15.92
C GLU A 14 1.07 7.54 15.63
N ALA A 15 0.63 6.68 14.72
CA ALA A 15 1.38 5.52 14.25
C ALA A 15 1.09 5.26 12.78
N CYS A 16 2.11 4.93 12.01
CA CYS A 16 1.99 4.75 10.58
C CYS A 16 2.69 3.46 10.14
N CYS A 17 2.10 2.75 9.17
CA CYS A 17 2.71 1.57 8.58
C CYS A 17 2.43 1.52 7.08
N PHE A 18 3.48 1.30 6.30
CA PHE A 18 3.39 1.09 4.86
C PHE A 18 4.00 -0.27 4.53
N LEU A 19 3.22 -1.16 3.90
CA LEU A 19 3.63 -2.48 3.41
C LEU A 19 3.38 -2.49 1.90
N ASP A 20 4.41 -2.58 1.05
CA ASP A 20 4.27 -2.33 -0.40
C ASP A 20 3.82 -3.56 -1.20
N ASN A 21 4.29 -4.75 -0.82
CA ASN A 21 4.02 -5.99 -1.55
C ASN A 21 3.48 -7.07 -0.59
N VAL A 22 2.25 -6.89 -0.13
CA VAL A 22 1.64 -7.77 0.87
C VAL A 22 1.52 -9.20 0.35
N LYS A 23 1.04 -9.38 -0.88
CA LYS A 23 0.94 -10.68 -1.54
C LYS A 23 2.25 -11.48 -1.50
N GLU A 24 3.36 -10.89 -1.95
CA GLU A 24 4.65 -11.58 -1.98
C GLU A 24 5.14 -11.92 -0.57
N GLU A 25 5.00 -11.00 0.38
CA GLU A 25 5.52 -11.17 1.74
C GLU A 25 4.73 -12.20 2.56
N PHE A 26 3.45 -12.40 2.24
CA PHE A 26 2.64 -13.48 2.82
C PHE A 26 3.13 -14.89 2.44
N THR A 27 3.98 -15.04 1.40
CA THR A 27 4.61 -16.33 1.08
C THR A 27 5.58 -16.80 2.17
N CYS A 28 6.12 -15.88 2.98
CA CYS A 28 6.92 -16.19 4.17
C CYS A 28 6.06 -16.59 5.39
N GLY A 29 4.73 -16.52 5.27
CA GLY A 29 3.77 -16.93 6.29
C GLY A 29 3.12 -15.77 7.05
N ALA A 30 1.92 -16.01 7.57
CA ALA A 30 1.11 -15.03 8.30
C ALA A 30 1.81 -14.48 9.56
N GLY A 31 2.52 -15.33 10.31
CA GLY A 31 3.26 -14.92 11.50
C GLY A 31 4.38 -13.92 11.18
N HIS A 32 5.14 -14.16 10.10
CA HIS A 32 6.15 -13.23 9.61
C HIS A 32 5.54 -11.85 9.28
N MET A 33 4.37 -11.86 8.63
CA MET A 33 3.67 -10.63 8.28
C MET A 33 3.15 -9.86 9.49
N GLN A 34 2.65 -10.55 10.51
CA GLN A 34 2.25 -9.94 11.77
C GLN A 34 3.44 -9.30 12.51
N GLU A 35 4.57 -10.00 12.62
CA GLU A 35 5.80 -9.48 13.23
C GLU A 35 6.30 -8.23 12.51
N LYS A 36 6.34 -8.28 11.16
CA LYS A 36 6.76 -7.17 10.32
C LYS A 36 5.85 -5.96 10.46
N PHE A 37 4.53 -6.19 10.44
CA PHE A 37 3.53 -5.15 10.62
C PHE A 37 3.70 -4.46 11.99
N LEU A 38 3.74 -5.25 13.07
CA LEU A 38 3.90 -4.72 14.43
C LEU A 38 5.21 -3.95 14.58
N SER A 39 6.31 -4.50 14.04
CA SER A 39 7.61 -3.83 14.13
C SER A 39 7.61 -2.47 13.45
N ARG A 40 6.96 -2.36 12.28
CA ARG A 40 6.86 -1.10 11.54
C ARG A 40 5.95 -0.10 12.23
N ILE A 41 4.74 -0.51 12.64
CA ILE A 41 3.75 0.42 13.19
C ILE A 41 4.11 0.92 14.60
N LEU A 42 4.79 0.09 15.39
CA LEU A 42 5.27 0.47 16.72
C LEU A 42 6.64 1.14 16.69
N ASN A 43 7.36 1.05 15.56
CA ASN A 43 8.76 1.46 15.44
C ASN A 43 9.67 0.79 16.49
N GLU A 44 9.39 -0.48 16.79
CA GLU A 44 10.10 -1.31 17.77
C GLU A 44 10.46 -2.65 17.12
N LYS A 45 11.56 -3.29 17.54
CA LYS A 45 11.84 -4.66 17.08
C LYS A 45 10.90 -5.61 17.81
N VAL A 46 9.94 -6.18 17.09
CA VAL A 46 9.10 -7.28 17.59
C VAL A 46 9.74 -8.59 17.14
N GLN A 47 10.39 -9.29 18.06
CA GLN A 47 10.92 -10.64 17.83
C GLN A 47 10.05 -11.62 18.61
N SER A 48 9.28 -12.43 17.90
CA SER A 48 8.48 -13.46 18.57
C SER A 48 8.09 -14.51 17.54
N LEU A 49 8.98 -15.49 17.42
CA LEU A 49 9.04 -16.70 16.56
C LEU A 49 7.75 -17.55 16.48
N GLY A 50 6.58 -16.94 16.45
CA GLY A 50 5.30 -17.58 16.74
C GLY A 50 4.51 -16.75 17.74
N ILE A 51 4.13 -15.53 17.36
CA ILE A 51 2.97 -14.93 17.98
C ILE A 51 1.77 -15.87 17.72
N LEU A 52 1.44 -16.75 18.67
CA LEU A 52 0.09 -17.31 18.73
C LEU A 52 -0.87 -16.13 18.66
N ASP A 53 -1.98 -16.23 17.94
CA ASP A 53 -2.97 -15.14 17.73
C ASP A 53 -3.22 -14.25 18.97
N GLN A 54 -3.13 -14.84 20.18
CA GLN A 54 -3.24 -14.14 21.45
C GLN A 54 -2.15 -13.07 21.71
N GLY A 55 -0.90 -13.31 21.37
CA GLY A 55 0.18 -12.31 21.51
C GLY A 55 -0.02 -11.14 20.54
N TYR A 56 -0.52 -11.43 19.34
CA TYR A 56 -0.68 -10.45 18.26
C TYR A 56 -1.74 -9.46 18.70
N ARG A 57 -2.86 -10.01 19.16
CA ARG A 57 -3.95 -9.26 19.77
C ARG A 57 -3.50 -8.46 20.98
N THR A 58 -2.64 -9.00 21.83
CA THR A 58 -2.14 -8.28 23.01
C THR A 58 -1.31 -7.07 22.63
N ILE A 59 -0.49 -7.19 21.58
CA ILE A 59 0.33 -6.07 21.09
C ILE A 59 -0.53 -5.06 20.32
N LEU A 60 -1.47 -5.53 19.49
CA LEU A 60 -2.45 -4.67 18.81
C LEU A 60 -3.24 -3.80 19.78
N ARG A 61 -3.49 -4.25 21.02
CA ARG A 61 -4.16 -3.41 22.04
C ARG A 61 -3.42 -2.11 22.34
N ARG A 62 -2.11 -2.01 22.06
CA ARG A 62 -1.36 -0.75 22.19
C ARG A 62 -1.79 0.30 21.16
N LEU A 63 -2.52 -0.10 20.12
CA LEU A 63 -3.03 0.74 19.04
C LEU A 63 -4.52 1.08 19.17
N LEU A 64 -5.25 0.46 20.11
CA LEU A 64 -6.70 0.62 20.31
C LEU A 64 -7.17 2.07 20.42
N MET A 65 -6.34 2.94 21.00
CA MET A 65 -6.66 4.36 21.22
C MET A 65 -5.82 5.30 20.36
N LYS A 66 -4.99 4.75 19.46
CA LYS A 66 -4.14 5.56 18.58
C LYS A 66 -4.82 5.76 17.24
N LYS A 67 -4.74 6.99 16.75
CA LYS A 67 -5.10 7.32 15.37
C LYS A 67 -4.00 6.81 14.44
N VAL A 68 -4.25 5.70 13.73
CA VAL A 68 -3.24 5.04 12.88
C VAL A 68 -3.49 5.24 11.39
N LEU A 69 -2.41 5.27 10.61
CA LEU A 69 -2.44 5.21 9.14
C LEU A 69 -1.76 3.94 8.65
N ILE A 70 -2.50 3.05 8.02
CA ILE A 70 -1.97 1.79 7.48
C ILE A 70 -2.17 1.78 5.97
N VAL A 71 -1.12 1.44 5.23
CA VAL A 71 -1.20 1.20 3.79
C VAL A 71 -0.72 -0.22 3.49
N LEU A 72 -1.61 -1.01 2.89
CA LEU A 72 -1.37 -2.37 2.45
C LEU A 72 -1.37 -2.39 0.92
N GLY A 73 -0.20 -2.58 0.34
CA GLY A 73 0.04 -2.60 -1.09
C GLY A 73 -0.06 -4.00 -1.68
N ASP A 74 -0.64 -4.09 -2.87
CA ASP A 74 -0.76 -5.32 -3.66
C ASP A 74 -1.43 -6.48 -2.87
N VAL A 75 -2.61 -6.19 -2.30
CA VAL A 75 -3.43 -7.18 -1.59
C VAL A 75 -4.30 -7.93 -2.59
N ASP A 76 -4.35 -9.26 -2.52
CA ASP A 76 -5.16 -10.11 -3.39
C ASP A 76 -6.03 -11.13 -2.65
N ASP A 77 -5.97 -11.17 -1.32
CA ASP A 77 -6.80 -12.07 -0.51
C ASP A 77 -7.33 -11.34 0.75
N LEU A 78 -8.59 -11.58 1.07
CA LEU A 78 -9.22 -11.09 2.31
C LEU A 78 -8.53 -11.62 3.56
N PHE A 79 -7.96 -12.83 3.52
CA PHE A 79 -7.19 -13.42 4.61
C PHE A 79 -5.98 -12.55 5.00
N GLN A 80 -5.34 -11.88 4.03
CA GLN A 80 -4.22 -10.99 4.30
C GLN A 80 -4.65 -9.78 5.14
N ILE A 81 -5.83 -9.23 4.82
CA ILE A 81 -6.43 -8.12 5.56
C ILE A 81 -6.81 -8.59 6.96
N GLU A 82 -7.52 -9.72 7.09
CA GLU A 82 -7.96 -10.24 8.39
C GLU A 82 -6.79 -10.53 9.33
N THR A 83 -5.72 -11.12 8.80
CA THR A 83 -4.50 -11.44 9.55
C THR A 83 -3.86 -10.19 10.18
N LEU A 84 -3.87 -9.07 9.46
CA LEU A 84 -3.25 -7.81 9.90
C LEU A 84 -4.20 -6.90 10.67
N HIS A 85 -5.47 -6.86 10.29
CA HIS A 85 -6.48 -6.01 10.92
C HIS A 85 -6.91 -6.54 12.31
N GLY A 86 -6.81 -7.86 12.53
CA GLY A 86 -7.37 -8.50 13.71
C GLY A 86 -8.90 -8.49 13.74
N LYS A 87 -9.50 -8.75 14.92
CA LYS A 87 -10.96 -8.63 15.11
C LYS A 87 -11.38 -7.16 15.22
N GLN A 88 -12.66 -6.89 14.95
CA GLN A 88 -13.29 -5.56 14.90
C GLN A 88 -12.88 -4.63 16.07
N HIS A 89 -12.61 -3.35 15.76
CA HIS A 89 -12.16 -2.26 16.68
C HIS A 89 -10.71 -2.30 17.15
N SER A 90 -9.75 -2.57 16.26
CA SER A 90 -8.32 -2.63 16.63
C SER A 90 -7.64 -1.27 16.79
N PHE A 91 -8.25 -0.16 16.33
CA PHE A 91 -7.61 1.16 16.24
C PHE A 91 -8.50 2.29 16.73
N GLY A 92 -7.87 3.40 17.12
CA GLY A 92 -8.57 4.59 17.63
C GLY A 92 -9.31 5.36 16.54
N ASP A 93 -10.19 6.25 16.97
CA ASP A 93 -11.00 7.07 16.07
C ASP A 93 -10.15 7.93 15.11
N GLY A 94 -10.64 8.09 13.89
CA GLY A 94 -9.95 8.82 12.83
C GLY A 94 -8.80 8.05 12.16
N SER A 95 -8.58 6.79 12.52
CA SER A 95 -7.67 5.88 11.84
C SER A 95 -8.08 5.63 10.38
N ARG A 96 -7.10 5.31 9.52
CA ARG A 96 -7.34 5.01 8.10
C ARG A 96 -6.51 3.81 7.66
N ILE A 97 -7.16 2.88 6.97
CA ILE A 97 -6.52 1.76 6.28
C ILE A 97 -6.72 1.96 4.79
N ILE A 98 -5.63 1.95 4.02
CA ILE A 98 -5.62 2.11 2.58
C ILE A 98 -5.12 0.82 1.97
N LEU A 99 -5.90 0.26 1.06
CA LEU A 99 -5.56 -0.95 0.33
C LEU A 99 -5.26 -0.57 -1.13
N THR A 100 -4.20 -1.13 -1.71
CA THR A 100 -4.07 -1.18 -3.17
C THR A 100 -4.23 -2.61 -3.63
N THR A 101 -5.04 -2.80 -4.66
CA THR A 101 -5.34 -4.12 -5.20
C THR A 101 -5.65 -4.01 -6.69
N ARG A 102 -5.37 -5.08 -7.41
CA ARG A 102 -5.86 -5.30 -8.78
C ARG A 102 -7.12 -6.17 -8.79
N ASP A 103 -7.43 -6.81 -7.67
CA ASP A 103 -8.58 -7.69 -7.52
C ASP A 103 -9.78 -6.94 -6.96
N LYS A 104 -10.88 -6.96 -7.73
CA LYS A 104 -12.13 -6.30 -7.33
C LYS A 104 -12.84 -7.03 -6.18
N LEU A 105 -12.56 -8.31 -5.94
CA LEU A 105 -13.17 -9.08 -4.86
C LEU A 105 -12.75 -8.55 -3.49
N VAL A 106 -11.49 -8.15 -3.35
CA VAL A 106 -10.94 -7.54 -2.13
C VAL A 106 -11.62 -6.20 -1.81
N LEU A 107 -12.10 -5.48 -2.83
CA LEU A 107 -12.78 -4.19 -2.67
C LEU A 107 -14.13 -4.30 -1.95
N SER A 108 -14.74 -5.48 -1.88
CA SER A 108 -16.02 -5.70 -1.18
C SER A 108 -16.00 -5.31 0.30
N ARG A 109 -14.81 -5.21 0.90
CA ARG A 109 -14.58 -4.80 2.28
C ARG A 109 -14.24 -3.32 2.47
N ALA A 110 -14.14 -2.55 1.39
CA ALA A 110 -13.73 -1.15 1.46
C ALA A 110 -14.93 -0.22 1.68
N ASP A 111 -14.80 0.74 2.60
CA ASP A 111 -15.81 1.79 2.80
C ASP A 111 -15.86 2.79 1.63
N ALA A 112 -14.74 2.93 0.91
CA ALA A 112 -14.60 3.80 -0.25
C ALA A 112 -13.62 3.22 -1.26
N ILE A 113 -13.93 3.37 -2.55
CA ILE A 113 -13.10 2.88 -3.65
C ILE A 113 -12.61 4.07 -4.48
N TYR A 114 -11.31 4.12 -4.72
CA TYR A 114 -10.68 5.06 -5.65
C TYR A 114 -10.07 4.31 -6.81
N SER A 115 -10.53 4.60 -8.03
CA SER A 115 -9.94 4.10 -9.26
C SER A 115 -9.00 5.15 -9.86
N PRO A 116 -7.68 4.91 -9.90
CA PRO A 116 -6.75 5.80 -10.57
C PRO A 116 -7.13 5.99 -12.04
N LYS A 117 -7.04 7.22 -12.54
CA LYS A 117 -7.22 7.51 -13.96
C LYS A 117 -5.95 7.13 -14.72
N VAL A 118 -6.13 6.57 -15.91
CA VAL A 118 -5.05 6.40 -16.89
C VAL A 118 -4.61 7.80 -17.33
N LEU A 119 -3.31 7.97 -17.57
CA LEU A 119 -2.76 9.21 -18.13
C LEU A 119 -3.32 9.42 -19.54
N SER A 120 -3.58 10.68 -19.91
CA SER A 120 -3.87 11.04 -21.30
C SER A 120 -2.67 10.65 -22.19
N GLY A 121 -2.89 10.49 -23.50
CA GLY A 121 -1.81 10.21 -24.45
C GLY A 121 -0.65 11.20 -24.30
N ASP A 122 -0.97 12.50 -24.23
CA ASP A 122 0.02 13.57 -24.04
C ASP A 122 0.75 13.45 -22.69
N GLY A 123 0.02 13.20 -21.60
CA GLY A 123 0.62 13.05 -20.28
C GLY A 123 1.49 11.80 -20.16
N ALA A 124 1.10 10.71 -20.83
CA ALA A 124 1.88 9.48 -20.89
C ALA A 124 3.14 9.65 -21.74
N LEU A 125 3.06 10.38 -22.86
CA LEU A 125 4.20 10.76 -23.70
C LEU A 125 5.19 11.65 -22.96
N GLU A 126 4.71 12.67 -22.25
CA GLU A 126 5.54 13.56 -21.44
C GLU A 126 6.27 12.77 -20.35
N LEU A 127 5.55 11.90 -19.63
CA LEU A 127 6.12 11.05 -18.59
C LEU A 127 7.16 10.08 -19.18
N PHE A 128 6.81 9.37 -20.25
CA PHE A 128 7.74 8.47 -20.94
C PHE A 128 9.01 9.20 -21.36
N SER A 129 8.86 10.38 -21.97
CA SER A 129 9.99 11.17 -22.44
C SER A 129 10.89 11.61 -21.30
N GLN A 130 10.29 12.09 -20.20
CA GLN A 130 11.03 12.53 -19.02
C GLN A 130 11.89 11.39 -18.42
N TYR A 131 11.40 10.16 -18.44
CA TYR A 131 12.15 9.02 -17.88
C TYR A 131 13.14 8.40 -18.88
N ALA A 132 12.74 8.21 -20.13
CA ALA A 132 13.56 7.58 -21.17
C ALA A 132 14.68 8.50 -21.68
N PHE A 133 14.38 9.78 -21.87
CA PHE A 133 15.31 10.76 -22.48
C PHE A 133 15.81 11.82 -21.49
N ARG A 134 15.34 11.81 -20.24
CA ARG A 134 15.65 12.84 -19.22
C ARG A 134 15.21 14.25 -19.61
N THR A 135 14.26 14.36 -20.55
CA THR A 135 13.68 15.61 -21.03
C THR A 135 12.22 15.39 -21.41
N LYS A 136 11.37 16.41 -21.28
CA LYS A 136 9.97 16.38 -21.71
C LYS A 136 9.81 16.52 -23.22
N GLN A 137 10.84 17.03 -23.90
CA GLN A 137 10.85 17.30 -25.34
C GLN A 137 12.09 16.62 -25.93
N PRO A 138 12.00 15.33 -26.28
CA PRO A 138 13.08 14.63 -26.98
C PRO A 138 13.17 15.11 -28.44
N LYS A 139 14.19 14.65 -29.17
CA LYS A 139 14.28 14.93 -30.62
C LYS A 139 13.08 14.33 -31.35
N SER A 140 12.58 15.03 -32.37
CA SER A 140 11.41 14.63 -33.17
C SER A 140 11.55 13.24 -33.82
N ASP A 141 12.78 12.78 -34.07
CA ASP A 141 13.04 11.43 -34.59
C ASP A 141 12.49 10.31 -33.69
N TYR A 142 12.27 10.60 -32.40
CA TYR A 142 11.72 9.66 -31.42
C TYR A 142 10.21 9.75 -31.25
N ASP A 143 9.51 10.71 -31.88
CA ASP A 143 8.08 10.96 -31.63
C ASP A 143 7.23 9.73 -31.97
N HIS A 144 7.49 9.11 -33.14
CA HIS A 144 6.76 7.93 -33.59
C HIS A 144 7.04 6.71 -32.69
N LEU A 145 8.31 6.49 -32.30
CA LEU A 145 8.69 5.37 -31.43
C LEU A 145 8.14 5.53 -30.01
N SER A 146 8.16 6.75 -29.47
CA SER A 146 7.62 7.08 -28.16
C SER A 146 6.10 6.92 -28.13
N SER A 147 5.41 7.37 -29.18
CA SER A 147 3.97 7.18 -29.34
C SER A 147 3.60 5.70 -29.39
N ARG A 148 4.35 4.88 -30.14
CA ARG A 148 4.10 3.44 -30.22
C ARG A 148 4.37 2.74 -28.89
N ALA A 149 5.42 3.13 -28.18
CA ALA A 149 5.74 2.58 -26.86
C ALA A 149 4.65 2.90 -25.82
N VAL A 150 4.17 4.15 -25.80
CA VAL A 150 3.07 4.58 -24.93
C VAL A 150 1.78 3.84 -25.26
N GLN A 151 1.40 3.77 -26.54
CA GLN A 151 0.20 3.04 -26.98
C GLN A 151 0.24 1.55 -26.62
N TYR A 152 1.42 0.93 -26.62
CA TYR A 152 1.57 -0.46 -26.22
C TYR A 152 1.38 -0.69 -24.71
N ALA A 153 1.72 0.31 -23.88
CA ALA A 153 1.72 0.19 -22.42
C ALA A 153 0.45 0.72 -21.74
N GLN A 154 -0.47 1.33 -22.52
CA GLN A 154 -1.79 1.77 -22.06
C GLN A 154 -2.82 0.66 -22.16
#